data_AF-A0AAD4Y9S1-F1
#
_entry.id   AF-A0AAD4Y9S1-F1
#
_cell.length_a   1.000
_cell.length_b   1.000
_cell.length_c   1.000
_cell.angle_alpha   90.00
_cell.angle_beta   90.00
_cell.angle_gamma   90.00
#
_symmetry.space_group_name_H-M   'P 1'
#
loop_
_entity.id
_entity.type
_entity.pdbx_description
1 polymer ?
#
loop_
_entity_poly.entity_id
_entity_poly.type
_entity_poly.pdbx_seq_one_letter_code
_entity_poly.pdbx_strand_id
1 'polypeptide(L)'
;MRSEPDDSDPFSFDGPEIMGCTGCQIDWKKGKNVTLKTIKKKQKHKGRGTVRTVTETVSNDSFFNFLAPPEVPESGDLDDDSEAILAADFEIGHFLRERIIPGSVLYFTGAAIEDDDDDYEEEGEEADEEGEEEGDEEKDLD
;
A
#
# COMPACT_ATOMS: atom_id res chain seq x y z
N MET A 1 0.14 -1.84 22.06
CA MET A 1 0.88 -0.57 22.28
C MET A 1 1.48 -0.62 23.67
N ARG A 2 2.77 -0.31 23.79
CA ARG A 2 3.47 -0.13 25.07
C ARG A 2 3.58 1.37 25.32
N SER A 3 3.29 1.83 26.53
CA SER A 3 3.29 3.26 26.88
C SER A 3 4.14 3.57 28.11
N GLU A 4 4.83 2.57 28.64
CA GLU A 4 5.75 2.70 29.76
C GLU A 4 7.19 2.47 29.26
N PRO A 5 8.19 3.18 29.82
CA PRO A 5 9.59 2.96 29.49
C PRO A 5 10.02 1.52 29.76
N ASP A 6 10.98 1.01 28.99
CA ASP A 6 11.59 -0.27 29.28
C ASP A 6 12.46 -0.20 30.54
N ASP A 7 12.27 -1.12 31.49
CA ASP A 7 13.03 -1.14 32.75
C ASP A 7 14.54 -1.32 32.53
N SER A 8 14.95 -1.94 31.43
CA SER A 8 16.35 -2.18 31.09
C SER A 8 17.01 -1.00 30.36
N ASP A 9 16.21 -0.16 29.69
CA ASP A 9 16.67 1.06 29.04
C ASP A 9 15.61 2.17 29.11
N PRO A 10 15.41 2.82 30.27
CA PRO A 10 14.30 3.76 30.47
C PRO A 10 14.47 5.08 29.70
N PHE A 11 15.67 5.37 29.19
CA PHE A 11 15.94 6.60 28.44
C PHE A 11 15.68 6.47 26.93
N SER A 12 15.43 5.26 26.42
CA SER A 12 15.05 5.04 25.03
C SER A 12 13.58 5.33 24.74
N PHE A 13 12.77 5.58 25.77
CA PHE A 13 11.34 5.87 25.62
C PHE A 13 11.10 7.22 24.93
N ASP A 14 10.67 7.17 23.67
CA ASP A 14 10.30 8.33 22.86
C ASP A 14 8.77 8.47 22.66
N GLY A 15 8.00 7.69 23.42
CA GLY A 15 6.53 7.69 23.38
C GLY A 15 5.95 6.29 23.18
N PRO A 16 4.64 6.20 22.87
CA PRO A 16 3.99 4.91 22.74
C PRO A 16 4.52 4.11 21.55
N GLU A 17 4.93 2.86 21.80
CA GLU A 17 5.45 1.96 20.77
C GLU A 17 4.42 0.93 20.33
N ILE A 18 4.47 0.59 19.04
CA ILE A 18 3.66 -0.45 18.43
C ILE A 18 4.29 -1.81 18.74
N MET A 19 3.61 -2.61 19.56
CA MET A 19 4.05 -3.97 19.90
C MET A 19 3.58 -5.02 18.87
N GLY A 20 2.70 -4.61 17.96
CA GLY A 20 2.03 -5.48 17.00
C GLY A 20 0.69 -4.92 16.56
N CYS A 21 0.23 -5.38 15.40
CA CYS A 21 -1.07 -5.05 14.83
C CYS A 21 -1.85 -6.34 14.55
N THR A 22 -3.17 -6.30 14.69
CA THR A 22 -4.04 -7.42 14.38
C THR A 22 -4.99 -7.01 13.27
N GLY A 23 -4.89 -7.69 12.14
CA GLY A 23 -5.74 -7.48 10.98
C GLY A 23 -7.16 -8.00 11.13
N CYS A 24 -7.92 -7.90 10.04
CA CYS A 24 -9.27 -8.42 9.89
C CYS A 24 -9.38 -9.19 8.57
N GLN A 25 -9.74 -10.48 8.64
CA GLN A 25 -9.91 -11.30 7.44
C GLN A 25 -11.06 -10.78 6.58
N ILE A 26 -10.79 -10.54 5.30
CA ILE A 26 -11.79 -10.10 4.32
C ILE A 26 -12.30 -11.31 3.53
N ASP A 27 -13.61 -11.54 3.59
CA ASP A 27 -14.28 -12.56 2.79
C ASP A 27 -14.58 -12.05 1.37
N TRP A 28 -13.56 -12.10 0.51
CA TRP A 28 -13.66 -11.64 -0.88
C TRP A 28 -14.63 -12.50 -1.70
N LYS A 29 -15.52 -11.81 -2.43
CA LYS A 29 -16.29 -12.46 -3.50
C LYS A 29 -15.35 -12.87 -4.64
N LYS A 30 -15.75 -13.87 -5.42
CA LYS A 30 -14.97 -14.39 -6.55
C LYS A 30 -14.52 -13.25 -7.48
N GLY A 31 -13.21 -13.15 -7.71
CA GLY A 31 -12.60 -12.15 -8.60
C GLY A 31 -12.67 -10.71 -8.08
N LYS A 32 -12.93 -10.51 -6.78
CA LYS A 32 -12.98 -9.19 -6.15
C LYS A 32 -11.84 -8.92 -5.17
N ASN A 33 -10.95 -9.90 -4.94
CA ASN A 33 -9.76 -9.64 -4.16
C ASN A 33 -8.82 -8.70 -4.93
N VAL A 34 -8.73 -7.46 -4.46
CA VAL A 34 -7.90 -6.39 -5.05
C VAL A 34 -6.49 -6.32 -4.46
N THR A 35 -6.20 -7.09 -3.41
CA THR A 35 -4.84 -7.22 -2.85
C THR A 35 -3.94 -8.12 -3.70
N LEU A 36 -4.51 -8.77 -4.73
CA LEU A 36 -3.80 -9.70 -5.59
C LEU A 36 -4.04 -9.37 -7.07
N LYS A 37 -2.98 -9.51 -7.87
CA LYS A 37 -3.03 -9.37 -9.33
C LYS A 37 -2.64 -10.68 -10.01
N THR A 38 -3.43 -11.06 -11.01
CA THR A 38 -3.18 -12.28 -11.80
C THR A 38 -2.32 -11.97 -13.02
N ILE A 39 -1.12 -12.52 -13.08
CA ILE A 39 -0.19 -12.38 -14.20
C ILE A 39 -0.21 -13.68 -15.03
N LYS A 40 -0.40 -13.55 -16.35
CA LYS A 40 -0.37 -14.67 -17.28
C LYS A 40 0.97 -14.71 -18.01
N LYS A 41 1.79 -15.71 -17.73
CA LYS A 41 3.08 -15.92 -18.41
C LYS A 41 2.95 -17.03 -19.45
N LYS A 42 3.18 -16.70 -20.72
CA LYS A 42 3.28 -17.71 -21.79
C LYS A 42 4.64 -18.40 -21.69
N GLN A 43 4.64 -19.71 -21.53
CA GLN A 43 5.83 -20.54 -21.50
C GLN A 43 5.86 -21.42 -22.76
N LYS A 44 6.95 -21.34 -23.52
CA LYS A 44 7.19 -22.19 -24.70
C LYS A 44 8.12 -23.34 -24.32
N HIS A 45 7.68 -24.58 -24.55
CA HIS A 45 8.51 -25.75 -24.28
C HIS A 45 9.65 -25.84 -25.29
N LYS A 46 10.91 -25.83 -24.81
CA LYS A 46 12.09 -26.03 -25.66
C LYS A 46 12.03 -27.45 -26.26
N GLY A 47 11.91 -27.55 -27.58
CA GLY A 47 11.88 -28.83 -28.32
C GLY A 47 10.53 -29.24 -28.94
N ARG A 48 9.38 -28.93 -28.32
CA ARG A 48 8.05 -29.34 -28.83
C ARG A 48 7.24 -28.20 -29.45
N GLY A 49 7.72 -26.96 -29.36
CA GLY A 49 7.06 -25.76 -29.87
C GLY A 49 5.74 -25.38 -29.18
N THR A 50 5.19 -26.25 -28.33
CA THR A 50 3.93 -26.05 -27.62
C THR A 50 4.05 -24.89 -26.62
N VAL A 51 3.12 -23.94 -26.72
CA VAL A 51 2.99 -22.79 -25.79
C VAL A 51 1.91 -23.12 -24.77
N ARG A 52 2.25 -23.01 -23.47
CA ARG A 52 1.29 -23.08 -22.36
C ARG A 52 1.20 -21.71 -21.68
N THR A 53 0.02 -21.33 -21.23
CA THR A 53 -0.15 -20.12 -20.40
C THR A 53 -0.16 -20.53 -18.93
N VAL A 54 0.82 -20.09 -18.16
CA VAL A 54 0.85 -20.25 -16.71
C VAL A 54 0.26 -18.99 -16.08
N THR A 55 -0.66 -19.20 -15.13
CA THR A 55 -1.30 -18.11 -14.40
C THR A 55 -0.68 -18.07 -13.00
N GLU A 56 -0.10 -16.94 -12.64
CA GLU A 56 0.55 -16.68 -11.36
C GLU A 56 -0.19 -15.54 -10.66
N THR A 57 -0.40 -15.66 -9.36
CA THR A 57 -1.02 -14.59 -8.56
C THR A 57 0.07 -13.96 -7.73
N VAL A 58 0.18 -12.64 -7.79
CA VAL A 58 1.18 -11.85 -7.05
C VAL A 58 0.46 -10.80 -6.20
N SER A 59 1.13 -10.34 -5.14
CA SER A 59 0.65 -9.22 -4.34
C SER A 59 0.47 -7.96 -5.19
N ASN A 60 -0.53 -7.16 -4.85
CA ASN A 60 -0.88 -5.91 -5.51
C ASN A 60 -1.14 -4.84 -4.46
N ASP A 61 -0.70 -3.62 -4.74
CA ASP A 61 -0.92 -2.50 -3.83
C ASP A 61 -2.41 -2.20 -3.70
N SER A 62 -2.86 -2.19 -2.46
CA SER A 62 -4.27 -2.01 -2.12
C SER A 62 -4.38 -1.43 -0.72
N PHE A 63 -5.31 -0.49 -0.53
CA PHE A 63 -5.70 -0.03 0.80
C PHE A 63 -6.06 -1.19 1.73
N PHE A 64 -6.65 -2.26 1.20
CA PHE A 64 -7.05 -3.42 2.00
C PHE A 64 -5.88 -4.25 2.56
N ASN A 65 -4.63 -3.98 2.14
CA ASN A 65 -3.45 -4.56 2.79
C ASN A 65 -3.32 -4.07 4.26
N PHE A 66 -3.87 -2.91 4.59
CA PHE A 66 -4.01 -2.39 5.97
C PHE A 66 -4.77 -3.35 6.90
N LEU A 67 -5.67 -4.17 6.36
CA LEU A 67 -6.41 -5.16 7.15
C LEU A 67 -5.65 -6.49 7.29
N ALA A 68 -4.46 -6.60 6.72
CA ALA A 68 -3.59 -7.76 6.79
C ALA A 68 -2.14 -7.34 7.09
N PRO A 69 -1.89 -6.70 8.25
CA PRO A 69 -0.55 -6.30 8.66
C PRO A 69 0.35 -7.55 8.84
N PRO A 70 1.68 -7.40 8.73
CA PRO A 70 2.61 -8.49 8.96
C PRO A 70 2.54 -8.99 10.41
N GLU A 71 2.75 -10.30 10.60
CA GLU A 71 2.80 -10.90 11.93
C GLU A 71 4.10 -10.53 12.63
N VAL A 72 4.00 -10.06 13.87
CA VAL A 72 5.18 -9.79 14.70
C VAL A 72 5.56 -11.08 15.44
N PRO A 73 6.76 -11.65 15.21
CA PRO A 73 7.21 -12.84 15.91
C PRO A 73 7.44 -12.54 17.40
N GLU A 74 7.31 -13.56 18.27
CA GLU A 74 7.55 -13.40 19.72
C GLU A 74 8.96 -12.92 20.06
N SER A 75 9.95 -13.17 19.20
CA SER A 75 11.32 -12.67 19.39
C SER A 75 11.45 -11.16 19.16
N GLY A 76 10.47 -10.54 18.47
CA GLY A 76 10.52 -9.13 18.07
C GLY A 76 11.43 -8.86 16.88
N ASP A 77 12.10 -9.88 16.32
CA ASP A 77 13.00 -9.71 15.16
C ASP A 77 12.16 -9.60 13.88
N LEU A 78 12.01 -8.37 13.38
CA LEU A 78 11.39 -8.08 12.09
C LEU A 78 12.47 -7.73 11.07
N ASP A 79 12.21 -8.01 9.80
CA ASP A 79 13.01 -7.47 8.71
C ASP A 79 12.61 -6.00 8.42
N ASP A 80 13.52 -5.24 7.82
CA ASP A 80 13.33 -3.81 7.52
C ASP A 80 12.01 -3.52 6.75
N ASP A 81 11.58 -4.42 5.85
CA ASP A 81 10.34 -4.22 5.08
C ASP A 81 9.12 -4.39 6.00
N SER A 82 9.12 -5.40 6.87
CA SER A 82 8.06 -5.62 7.86
C SER A 82 7.96 -4.48 8.88
N GLU A 83 9.09 -3.95 9.34
CA GLU A 83 9.13 -2.77 10.23
C GLU A 83 8.54 -1.54 9.55
N ALA A 84 8.95 -1.26 8.31
CA ALA A 84 8.43 -0.13 7.54
C ALA A 84 6.91 -0.24 7.31
N ILE A 85 6.40 -1.44 7.03
CA ILE A 85 4.96 -1.69 6.87
C ILE A 85 4.21 -1.41 8.17
N LEU A 86 4.70 -1.88 9.32
CA LEU A 86 4.03 -1.65 10.61
C LEU A 86 4.05 -0.18 11.04
N ALA A 87 5.13 0.55 10.74
CA ALA A 87 5.20 1.99 10.98
C ALA A 87 4.14 2.73 10.14
N ALA A 88 4.04 2.42 8.85
CA ALA A 88 3.02 2.99 7.97
C ALA A 88 1.59 2.61 8.41
N ASP A 89 1.37 1.36 8.82
CA ASP A 89 0.08 0.88 9.32
C ASP A 89 -0.35 1.69 10.57
N PHE A 90 0.57 1.92 11.51
CA PHE A 90 0.27 2.75 12.66
C PHE A 90 -0.03 4.20 12.30
N GLU A 91 0.73 4.80 11.39
CA GLU A 91 0.48 6.17 10.95
C GLU A 91 -0.92 6.30 10.34
N ILE A 92 -1.30 5.38 9.44
CA ILE A 92 -2.63 5.32 8.84
C ILE A 92 -3.71 5.14 9.92
N GLY A 93 -3.52 4.18 10.84
CA GLY A 93 -4.47 3.90 11.91
C GLY A 93 -4.64 5.08 12.87
N HIS A 94 -3.54 5.76 13.20
CA HIS A 94 -3.53 6.96 14.03
C HIS A 94 -4.25 8.11 13.33
N PHE A 95 -3.95 8.35 12.05
CA PHE A 95 -4.59 9.39 11.24
C PHE A 95 -6.11 9.15 11.11
N LEU A 96 -6.52 7.89 10.88
CA LEU A 96 -7.93 7.53 10.85
C LEU A 96 -8.62 7.83 12.19
N ARG A 97 -7.99 7.43 13.30
CA ARG A 97 -8.53 7.59 14.65
C ARG A 97 -8.61 9.05 15.10
N GLU A 98 -7.55 9.82 14.91
CA GLU A 98 -7.40 11.16 15.49
C GLU A 98 -7.88 12.27 14.55
N ARG A 99 -7.86 12.06 13.22
CA ARG A 99 -8.26 13.07 12.25
C ARG A 99 -9.50 12.70 11.44
N ILE A 100 -9.47 11.59 10.68
CA ILE A 100 -10.54 11.26 9.73
C ILE A 100 -11.86 10.96 10.44
N ILE A 101 -11.88 10.12 11.48
CA ILE A 101 -13.13 9.73 12.15
C ILE A 101 -13.77 10.95 12.85
N PRO A 102 -13.06 11.73 13.68
CA PRO A 102 -13.64 12.91 14.33
C PRO A 102 -14.01 14.02 13.32
N GLY A 103 -13.21 14.21 12.28
CA GLY A 103 -13.36 15.26 11.26
C GLY A 103 -14.06 14.80 9.98
N SER A 104 -14.75 13.66 9.96
CA SER A 104 -15.21 13.00 8.73
C SER A 104 -16.00 13.90 7.77
N VAL A 105 -16.85 14.79 8.31
CA VAL A 105 -17.60 15.76 7.49
C VAL A 105 -16.66 16.78 6.85
N LEU A 106 -15.67 17.28 7.58
CA LEU A 106 -14.71 18.28 7.08
C LEU A 106 -13.81 17.70 5.99
N TYR A 107 -13.35 16.45 6.16
CA TYR A 107 -12.60 15.74 5.12
C TYR A 107 -13.47 15.40 3.91
N PHE A 108 -14.75 15.09 4.12
CA PHE A 108 -15.69 14.86 3.02
C PHE A 108 -15.98 16.14 2.22
N THR A 109 -16.11 17.28 2.89
CA THR A 109 -16.38 18.57 2.24
C THR A 109 -15.12 19.27 1.73
N GLY A 110 -13.91 18.78 2.04
CA GLY A 110 -12.64 19.41 1.68
C GLY A 110 -12.15 20.50 2.64
N ALA A 111 -13.02 20.98 3.55
CA ALA A 111 -12.70 22.06 4.49
C ALA A 111 -11.53 21.75 5.44
N ALA A 112 -11.26 20.48 5.75
CA ALA A 112 -10.10 20.08 6.56
C ALA A 112 -8.76 20.15 5.80
N ILE A 113 -8.80 20.21 4.46
CA ILE A 113 -7.64 20.25 3.57
C ILE A 113 -7.34 21.72 3.23
N GLU A 114 -8.38 22.51 2.94
CA GLU A 114 -8.29 23.95 2.69
C GLU A 114 -7.66 24.72 3.87
N ASP A 115 -7.93 24.33 5.12
CA ASP A 115 -7.33 24.94 6.31
C ASP A 115 -5.80 24.65 6.45
N ASP A 116 -5.26 23.62 5.77
CA ASP A 116 -3.82 23.26 5.76
C ASP A 116 -3.09 23.85 4.53
N ASP A 117 -3.83 24.24 3.48
CA ASP A 117 -3.31 24.74 2.19
C ASP A 117 -3.21 26.28 2.10
N ASP A 118 -3.56 27.03 3.14
CA ASP A 118 -3.35 28.50 3.22
C ASP A 118 -1.84 28.91 3.15
N ASP A 119 -0.91 27.94 3.08
CA ASP A 119 0.54 28.13 2.92
C ASP A 119 1.10 27.63 1.56
N TYR A 120 0.28 27.07 0.66
CA TYR A 120 0.71 26.65 -0.68
C TYR A 120 -0.06 27.39 -1.77
N GLU A 121 0.45 28.57 -2.08
CA GLU A 121 0.03 29.40 -3.21
C GLU A 121 0.06 28.58 -4.53
N GLU A 122 -1.12 28.45 -5.11
CA GLU A 122 -1.44 27.84 -6.41
C GLU A 122 -0.60 28.45 -7.54
N GLU A 123 0.51 27.80 -7.93
CA GLU A 123 1.17 28.04 -9.23
C GLU A 123 0.82 26.92 -10.21
N GLY A 124 -0.20 27.18 -11.02
CA GLY A 124 -0.10 27.01 -12.47
C GLY A 124 -0.55 25.65 -13.03
N GLU A 125 -1.85 25.53 -13.27
CA GLU A 125 -2.37 24.70 -14.36
C GLU A 125 -1.73 25.12 -15.70
N GLU A 126 -1.06 24.21 -16.39
CA GLU A 126 -1.01 24.23 -17.85
C GLU A 126 -1.33 22.81 -18.34
N ALA A 127 -2.59 22.65 -18.74
CA ALA A 127 -3.04 21.55 -19.56
C ALA A 127 -2.44 21.71 -20.97
N ASP A 128 -1.77 20.67 -21.47
CA ASP A 128 -1.65 20.50 -22.92
C ASP A 128 -2.16 19.10 -23.29
N GLU A 129 -3.25 19.13 -24.03
CA GLU A 129 -4.03 18.00 -24.54
C GLU A 129 -3.29 17.32 -25.71
N GLU A 130 -3.34 15.99 -25.67
CA GLU A 130 -3.51 15.06 -26.79
C GLU A 130 -2.50 14.99 -27.95
N GLY A 131 -2.08 13.75 -28.20
CA GLY A 131 -1.42 13.33 -29.43
C GLY A 131 -1.20 11.82 -29.47
N GLU A 132 -2.29 11.05 -29.57
CA GLU A 132 -2.23 9.66 -30.04
C GLU A 132 -1.61 9.62 -31.44
N GLU A 133 -0.61 8.77 -31.69
CA GLU A 133 -0.56 8.00 -32.95
C GLU A 133 0.18 6.67 -32.74
N GLU A 134 -0.59 5.60 -32.94
CA GLU A 134 -0.15 4.23 -33.15
C GLU A 134 0.71 4.10 -34.41
N GLY A 135 1.75 3.27 -34.34
CA GLY A 135 2.63 2.99 -35.48
C GLY A 135 3.56 1.81 -35.22
N ASP A 136 2.97 0.62 -35.01
CA ASP A 136 3.68 -0.67 -35.05
C ASP A 136 4.18 -0.93 -36.49
N GLU A 137 5.44 -0.62 -36.77
CA GLU A 137 6.13 -1.12 -37.95
C GLU A 137 6.95 -2.36 -37.58
N GLU A 138 6.35 -3.52 -37.86
CA GLU A 138 7.07 -4.78 -38.03
C GLU A 138 8.26 -4.58 -38.97
N LYS A 139 9.47 -4.81 -38.44
CA LYS A 139 10.66 -5.08 -39.27
C LYS A 139 11.13 -6.49 -39.02
N ASP A 140 10.57 -7.40 -39.80
CA ASP A 140 11.32 -8.54 -40.32
C ASP A 140 12.62 -8.02 -40.98
N LEU A 141 13.77 -8.55 -40.57
CA LEU A 141 15.00 -8.78 -41.37
C LEU A 141 16.15 -9.27 -40.46
N ASP A 142 16.23 -10.58 -40.22
CA ASP A 142 17.30 -11.52 -40.68
C ASP A 142 17.12 -12.90 -40.01
#